data_AF-U5MLM8-F1
#
_entry.id   AF-U5MLM8-F1
#
_cell.length_a   1.000
_cell.length_b   1.000
_cell.length_c   1.000
_cell.angle_alpha   90.00
_cell.angle_beta   90.00
_cell.angle_gamma   90.00
#
_symmetry.space_group_name_H-M   'P 1'
#
loop_
_entity.id
_entity.type
_entity.pdbx_description
1 polymer ?
#
loop_
_entity_poly.entity_id
_entity_poly.type
_entity_poly.pdbx_seq_one_letter_code
_entity_poly.pdbx_strand_id
1 'polypeptide(L)' 'MLLWQGARAFEIWTGKEMPVDYIKKILF' A
#
# COMPACT_ATOMS: atom_id res chain seq x y z
N MET A 1 -11.03 -0.15 -0.61
CA MET A 1 -11.07 -0.08 0.86
C MET A 1 -9.91 -0.85 1.49
N LEU A 2 -9.64 -2.12 1.12
CA LEU A 2 -8.55 -2.94 1.70
C LEU A 2 -7.10 -2.49 1.37
N LEU A 3 -6.87 -1.95 0.17
CA LEU A 3 -5.52 -1.50 -0.22
C LEU A 3 -5.04 -0.25 0.55
N TRP A 4 -5.96 0.66 0.89
CA TRP A 4 -5.65 1.92 1.56
C TRP A 4 -5.30 1.74 3.05
N GLN A 5 -5.98 0.82 3.74
CA GLN A 5 -5.61 0.44 5.11
C GLN A 5 -4.22 -0.23 5.16
N GLY A 6 -3.89 -1.06 4.17
CA GLY A 6 -2.57 -1.68 4.04
C GLY A 6 -1.49 -0.65 3.72
N ALA A 7 -1.78 0.28 2.80
CA ALA A 7 -0.90 1.39 2.47
C ALA A 7 -0.54 2.24 3.69
N ARG A 8 -1.53 2.54 4.54
CA ARG A 8 -1.31 3.34 5.74
C ARG A 8 -0.50 2.59 6.80
N ALA A 9 -0.76 1.30 7.00
CA ALA A 9 0.05 0.46 7.89
C ALA A 9 1.51 0.36 7.41
N PHE A 10 1.70 0.20 6.10
CA PHE A 10 3.01 0.17 5.46
C PHE A 10 3.78 1.48 5.68
N GLU A 11 3.11 2.63 5.49
CA GLU A 11 3.71 3.95 5.72
C GLU A 11 4.08 4.18 7.18
N ILE A 12 3.24 3.76 8.14
CA ILE A 12 3.53 3.89 9.57
C ILE A 12 4.78 3.08 9.96
N TRP A 13 4.96 1.89 9.39
CA TRP A 13 6.07 1.00 9.76
C TRP A 13 7.37 1.31 9.00
N THR A 14 7.28 1.76 7.77
CA THR A 14 8.45 1.99 6.90
C THR A 14 8.83 3.45 6.74
N GLY A 15 7.94 4.38 7.10
CA GLY A 15 8.08 5.81 6.84
C GLY A 15 8.03 6.18 5.35
N LYS A 16 7.58 5.26 4.49
CA LYS A 16 7.54 5.43 3.02
C LYS A 16 6.14 5.18 2.50
N GLU A 17 5.73 5.97 1.51
CA GLU A 17 4.41 5.82 0.89
C GLU A 17 4.36 4.51 0.07
N MET A 18 3.27 3.74 0.23
CA MET A 18 3.13 2.47 -0.48
C MET A 18 2.80 2.72 -1.96
N PRO A 19 3.50 2.08 -2.92
CA PRO A 19 3.19 2.24 -4.35
C PRO A 19 1.93 1.44 -4.73
N VAL A 20 0.75 1.98 -4.39
CA VAL A 20 -0.56 1.33 -4.57
C VAL A 20 -0.81 0.91 -6.01
N ASP A 21 -0.40 1.72 -6.99
CA ASP A 21 -0.60 1.43 -8.43
C ASP A 21 0.20 0.23 -8.93
N TYR A 22 1.39 0.02 -8.37
CA TYR A 22 2.22 -1.15 -8.68
C TYR A 22 1.63 -2.41 -8.06
N ILE A 23 1.27 -2.33 -6.77
CA ILE A 23 0.66 -3.43 -6.01
C ILE A 23 -0.67 -3.86 -6.64
N LYS A 24 -1.46 -2.91 -7.16
CA LYS A 24 -2.73 -3.19 -7.85
C LYS A 24 -2.57 -4.01 -9.12
N LYS A 25 -1.45 -3.90 -9.83
CA LYS A 25 -1.15 -4.69 -11.05
C LYS A 25 -0.64 -6.11 -10.77
N ILE A 26 -0.29 -6.40 -9.51
CA ILE A 26 0.26 -7.70 -9.10
C ILE A 26 -0.81 -8.56 -8.44
N LEU A 27 -1.71 -7.91 -7.68
CA LEU A 27 -2.79 -8.58 -6.95
C LEU A 27 -4.10 -8.72 -7.75
N PHE A 28 -4.20 -8.07 -8.91
CA PHE A 28 -5.31 -8.15 -9.85
C PHE A 28 -4.76 -8.27 -11.27
#